data_AF-A0A0Q6T711-F1
#
_entry.id   AF-A0A0Q6T711-F1
#
_cell.length_a   1.000
_cell.length_b   1.000
_cell.length_c   1.000
_cell.angle_alpha   90.00
_cell.angle_beta   90.00
_cell.angle_gamma   90.00
#
_symmetry.space_group_name_H-M   'P 1'
#
loop_
_entity.id
_entity.type
_entity.pdbx_description
1 polymer ?
#
loop_
_entity_poly.entity_id
_entity_poly.type
_entity_poly.pdbx_seq_one_letter_code
_entity_poly.pdbx_strand_id
1 'polypeptide(L)'
;MPRRHASAGLSLVEVLVTVIVLAFGLLGIAALQAKVQVGSIESYQRAQAVVLLDDLRARMLGNAAHAADYVTATPLGPADGQPADCTTLAIGSARDLCEWSQELNGAAEQTAAGAANGAMVGARGCVEQLQAPDPTAGICQPGIYRLSVAWQGLHATRASSLTCGANQYGPDANRRAIAVQVAIGLPDCS
;
A
#
# COMPACT_ATOMS: atom_id res chain seq x y z
N MET A 1 20.98 -25.98 70.00
CA MET A 1 19.54 -25.87 69.65
C MET A 1 19.40 -25.82 68.13
N PRO A 2 18.80 -26.80 67.45
CA PRO A 2 18.56 -26.73 66.02
C PRO A 2 17.25 -25.98 65.75
N ARG A 3 17.33 -24.87 65.00
CA ARG A 3 16.16 -24.17 64.46
C ARG A 3 15.51 -25.05 63.40
N ARG A 4 14.35 -25.62 63.69
CA ARG A 4 13.51 -26.26 62.67
C ARG A 4 13.10 -25.19 61.65
N HIS A 5 13.58 -25.30 60.42
CA HIS A 5 12.99 -24.58 59.31
C HIS A 5 11.62 -25.21 59.04
N ALA A 6 10.56 -24.42 59.21
CA ALA A 6 9.24 -24.83 58.81
C ALA A 6 9.23 -24.92 57.28
N SER A 7 9.17 -26.15 56.75
CA SER A 7 8.87 -26.38 55.35
C SER A 7 7.42 -25.93 55.12
N ALA A 8 7.24 -24.71 54.64
CA ALA A 8 5.94 -24.26 54.13
C ALA A 8 5.71 -25.01 52.81
N GLY A 9 4.91 -26.07 52.86
CA GLY A 9 4.43 -26.73 51.64
C GLY A 9 3.49 -25.80 50.90
N LEU A 10 3.65 -25.68 49.57
CA LEU A 10 2.72 -24.98 48.71
C LEU A 10 1.31 -25.55 48.91
N SER A 11 0.34 -24.68 49.17
CA SER A 11 -1.06 -25.07 49.24
C SER A 11 -1.58 -25.38 47.84
N LEU A 12 -2.44 -26.39 47.69
CA LEU A 12 -3.16 -26.68 46.42
C LEU A 12 -3.92 -25.45 45.90
N VAL A 13 -4.38 -24.58 46.81
CA VAL A 13 -5.06 -23.32 46.47
C VAL A 13 -4.08 -22.31 45.85
N GLU A 14 -2.83 -22.27 46.32
CA GLU A 14 -1.80 -21.37 45.80
C GLU A 14 -1.44 -21.74 44.35
N VAL A 15 -1.30 -23.04 44.06
CA VAL A 15 -1.06 -23.53 42.69
C VAL A 15 -2.27 -23.25 41.78
N LEU A 16 -3.50 -23.39 42.29
CA LEU A 16 -4.70 -23.06 41.51
C LEU A 16 -4.72 -21.57 41.14
N VAL A 17 -4.41 -20.69 42.10
CA VAL A 17 -4.38 -19.25 41.87
C VAL A 17 -3.26 -18.88 40.88
N THR A 18 -2.07 -19.47 40.97
CA THR A 18 -0.98 -19.18 40.02
C THR A 18 -1.34 -19.61 38.61
N VAL A 19 -1.93 -20.79 38.42
CA VAL A 19 -2.39 -21.26 37.10
C VAL A 19 -3.46 -20.32 36.52
N ILE A 20 -4.40 -19.83 37.34
CA ILE A 20 -5.43 -18.88 36.89
C ILE A 20 -4.80 -17.55 36.45
N VAL A 21 -3.90 -16.98 37.26
CA VAL A 21 -3.19 -15.74 36.92
C VAL A 21 -2.37 -15.89 35.63
N LEU A 22 -1.67 -17.01 35.47
CA LEU A 22 -0.92 -17.32 34.25
C LEU A 22 -1.83 -17.46 33.04
N ALA A 23 -2.97 -18.15 33.17
CA ALA A 23 -3.93 -18.31 32.09
C ALA A 23 -4.44 -16.95 31.57
N PHE A 24 -4.82 -16.03 32.47
CA PHE A 24 -5.22 -14.67 32.07
C PHE A 24 -4.06 -13.87 31.46
N GLY A 25 -2.84 -14.01 32.01
CA GLY A 25 -1.64 -13.39 31.44
C GLY A 25 -1.36 -13.82 30.01
N LEU A 26 -1.43 -15.13 29.73
CA LEU A 26 -1.20 -15.69 28.40
C LEU A 26 -2.28 -15.27 27.40
N LEU A 27 -3.55 -15.23 27.81
CA LEU A 27 -4.64 -14.70 26.96
C LEU A 27 -4.43 -13.22 26.61
N GLY A 28 -3.94 -12.42 27.57
CA GLY A 28 -3.57 -11.02 27.33
C GLY A 28 -2.47 -10.87 26.29
N ILE A 29 -1.41 -11.68 26.38
CA ILE A 29 -0.30 -11.68 25.41
C ILE A 29 -0.77 -12.12 24.02
N ALA A 30 -1.59 -13.17 23.93
CA ALA A 30 -2.13 -13.65 22.66
C ALA A 30 -2.95 -12.58 21.95
N ALA A 31 -3.79 -11.84 22.69
CA ALA A 31 -4.56 -10.73 22.15
C ALA A 31 -3.66 -9.58 21.65
N LEU A 32 -2.57 -9.28 22.36
CA LEU A 32 -1.59 -8.29 21.92
C LEU A 32 -0.84 -8.76 20.66
N GLN A 33 -0.41 -10.02 20.62
CA GLN A 33 0.28 -10.61 19.48
C GLN A 33 -0.57 -10.53 18.20
N ALA A 34 -1.87 -10.81 18.30
CA ALA A 34 -2.79 -10.65 17.18
C ALA A 34 -2.85 -9.20 16.66
N LYS A 35 -2.90 -8.21 17.55
CA LYS A 35 -2.88 -6.79 17.17
C LYS A 35 -1.57 -6.37 16.52
N VAL A 36 -0.44 -6.84 17.04
CA VAL A 36 0.89 -6.60 16.46
C VAL A 36 0.97 -7.15 15.05
N GLN A 37 0.46 -8.36 14.82
CA GLN A 37 0.45 -8.97 13.49
C GLN A 37 -0.34 -8.13 12.47
N VAL A 38 -1.52 -7.64 12.85
CA VAL A 38 -2.33 -6.76 11.99
C VAL A 38 -1.57 -5.47 11.65
N GLY A 39 -0.96 -4.83 12.66
CA GLY A 39 -0.16 -3.62 12.45
C GLY A 39 1.06 -3.86 11.55
N SER A 40 1.69 -5.03 11.65
CA SER A 40 2.80 -5.43 10.78
C SER A 40 2.36 -5.55 9.32
N ILE A 41 1.19 -6.16 9.06
CA ILE A 41 0.68 -6.33 7.69
C ILE A 41 0.33 -4.96 7.08
N GLU A 42 -0.33 -4.08 7.83
CA GLU A 42 -0.64 -2.74 7.31
C GLU A 42 0.62 -1.89 7.04
N SER A 43 1.64 -2.03 7.89
CA SER A 43 2.93 -1.36 7.69
C SER A 43 3.62 -1.87 6.43
N TYR A 44 3.59 -3.18 6.20
CA TYR A 44 4.10 -3.81 4.98
C TYR A 44 3.37 -3.30 3.73
N GLN A 45 2.03 -3.29 3.74
CA GLN A 45 1.24 -2.77 2.62
C GLN A 45 1.57 -1.31 2.33
N ARG A 46 1.70 -0.46 3.36
CA ARG A 46 2.07 0.94 3.17
C ARG A 46 3.47 1.10 2.56
N ALA A 47 4.44 0.30 2.99
CA ALA A 47 5.78 0.33 2.41
C ALA A 47 5.75 -0.08 0.93
N GLN A 48 5.00 -1.12 0.59
CA GLN A 48 4.80 -1.54 -0.80
C GLN A 48 4.14 -0.46 -1.66
N ALA A 49 3.12 0.23 -1.15
CA ALA A 49 2.49 1.35 -1.85
C ALA A 49 3.48 2.48 -2.17
N VAL A 50 4.42 2.77 -1.27
CA VAL A 50 5.46 3.78 -1.50
C VAL A 50 6.39 3.35 -2.63
N VAL A 51 6.84 2.09 -2.61
CA VAL A 51 7.68 1.54 -3.68
C VAL A 51 6.99 1.62 -5.04
N LEU A 52 5.72 1.24 -5.13
CA LEU A 52 4.95 1.32 -6.38
C LEU A 52 4.74 2.77 -6.86
N LEU A 53 4.61 3.72 -5.94
CA LEU A 53 4.50 5.14 -6.31
C LEU A 53 5.83 5.70 -6.84
N ASP A 54 6.94 5.35 -6.19
CA ASP A 54 8.26 5.81 -6.61
C ASP A 54 8.69 5.18 -7.94
N ASP A 55 8.33 3.91 -8.19
CA ASP A 55 8.56 3.25 -9.48
C ASP A 55 7.88 3.99 -10.64
N LEU A 56 6.55 4.18 -10.57
CA LEU A 56 5.83 4.88 -11.63
C LEU A 56 6.30 6.34 -11.76
N ARG A 57 6.60 7.00 -10.65
CA ARG A 57 7.17 8.35 -10.66
C ARG A 57 8.49 8.40 -11.43
N ALA A 58 9.38 7.44 -11.22
CA ALA A 58 10.65 7.36 -11.93
C ALA A 58 10.44 7.12 -13.43
N ARG A 59 9.52 6.23 -13.82
CA ARG A 59 9.14 6.00 -15.22
C ARG A 59 8.58 7.25 -15.89
N MET A 60 7.67 7.96 -15.21
CA MET A 60 7.12 9.24 -15.67
C MET A 60 8.19 10.31 -15.86
N LEU A 61 9.16 10.40 -14.95
CA LEU A 61 10.29 11.34 -15.09
C LEU A 61 11.21 10.94 -16.24
N GLY A 62 11.44 9.65 -16.47
CA GLY A 62 12.19 9.14 -17.61
C GLY A 62 11.49 9.38 -18.96
N ASN A 63 10.17 9.52 -18.94
CA ASN A 63 9.33 9.78 -20.11
C ASN A 63 8.58 11.13 -20.00
N ALA A 64 9.26 12.16 -19.49
CA ALA A 64 8.69 13.46 -19.17
C ALA A 64 7.92 14.12 -20.33
N ALA A 65 8.40 13.97 -21.57
CA ALA A 65 7.74 14.52 -22.76
C ALA A 65 6.33 13.96 -22.98
N HIS A 66 6.05 12.77 -22.47
CA HIS A 66 4.77 12.07 -22.57
C HIS A 66 4.04 11.95 -21.23
N ALA A 67 4.36 12.81 -20.25
CA ALA A 67 3.77 12.74 -18.91
C ALA A 67 2.24 12.82 -18.90
N ALA A 68 1.62 13.53 -19.85
CA ALA A 68 0.17 13.60 -20.00
C ALA A 68 -0.46 12.23 -20.34
N ASP A 69 0.27 11.35 -21.02
CA ASP A 69 -0.21 10.03 -21.44
C ASP A 69 -0.29 9.04 -20.26
N TYR A 70 0.29 9.38 -19.11
CA TYR A 70 0.16 8.58 -17.89
C TYR A 70 -1.15 8.82 -17.15
N VAL A 71 -1.90 9.88 -17.48
CA VAL A 71 -3.15 10.24 -16.78
C VAL A 71 -4.20 9.15 -17.00
N THR A 72 -4.73 8.63 -15.89
CA THR A 72 -5.67 7.51 -15.92
C THR A 72 -7.12 8.00 -15.77
N ALA A 73 -8.00 7.61 -16.68
CA ALA A 73 -9.44 7.91 -16.57
C ALA A 73 -10.14 7.02 -15.52
N THR A 74 -9.65 5.79 -15.34
CA THR A 74 -10.13 4.82 -14.36
C THR A 74 -8.96 4.24 -13.59
N PRO A 75 -9.14 3.79 -12.33
CA PRO A 75 -8.06 3.19 -11.57
C PRO A 75 -7.49 1.93 -12.23
N LEU A 76 -6.17 1.84 -12.29
CA LEU A 76 -5.42 0.64 -12.69
C LEU A 76 -5.41 -0.39 -11.56
N GLY A 77 -5.15 -1.66 -11.88
CA GLY A 77 -5.16 -2.79 -10.97
C GLY A 77 -6.25 -3.81 -11.33
N PRO A 78 -6.98 -4.38 -10.35
CA PRO A 78 -7.91 -5.47 -10.64
C PRO A 78 -9.02 -5.07 -11.61
N ALA A 79 -9.13 -5.85 -12.70
CA ALA A 79 -10.13 -5.70 -13.77
C ALA A 79 -10.07 -4.34 -14.51
N ASP A 80 -8.87 -3.80 -14.71
CA ASP A 80 -8.65 -2.54 -15.42
C ASP A 80 -8.53 -2.67 -16.96
N GLY A 81 -8.54 -3.90 -17.48
CA GLY A 81 -8.48 -4.19 -18.91
C GLY A 81 -7.08 -4.06 -19.52
N GLN A 82 -6.03 -3.91 -18.72
CA GLN A 82 -4.65 -3.98 -19.21
C GLN A 82 -4.33 -5.38 -19.75
N PRO A 83 -3.49 -5.50 -20.79
CA PRO A 83 -3.10 -6.80 -21.32
C PRO A 83 -2.29 -7.60 -20.29
N ALA A 84 -2.41 -8.92 -20.35
CA ALA A 84 -1.64 -9.83 -19.48
C ALA A 84 -0.14 -9.78 -19.80
N ASP A 85 0.21 -9.50 -21.07
CA ASP A 85 1.59 -9.37 -21.53
C ASP A 85 1.86 -7.94 -22.03
N CYS A 86 2.53 -7.17 -21.17
CA CYS A 86 2.91 -5.78 -21.47
C CYS A 86 4.04 -5.66 -22.50
N THR A 87 4.77 -6.74 -22.81
CA THR A 87 5.87 -6.70 -23.79
C THR A 87 5.40 -6.49 -25.23
N THR A 88 4.12 -6.75 -25.48
CA THR A 88 3.45 -6.49 -26.76
C THR A 88 3.17 -5.01 -27.01
N LEU A 89 3.22 -4.18 -25.96
CA LEU A 89 3.03 -2.74 -26.04
C LEU A 89 4.35 -2.05 -26.42
N ALA A 90 4.23 -0.97 -27.19
CA ALA A 90 5.37 -0.10 -27.50
C ALA A 90 5.95 0.50 -26.20
N ILE A 91 7.28 0.66 -26.17
CA ILE A 91 7.97 1.30 -25.05
C ILE A 91 7.42 2.72 -24.87
N GLY A 92 7.06 3.08 -23.64
CA GLY A 92 6.46 4.36 -23.28
C GLY A 92 5.36 4.19 -22.23
N SER A 93 4.53 5.23 -22.11
CA SER A 93 3.48 5.34 -21.08
C SER A 93 2.51 4.15 -21.05
N ALA A 94 2.04 3.68 -22.21
CA ALA A 94 1.11 2.56 -22.28
C ALA A 94 1.71 1.27 -21.69
N ARG A 95 2.97 0.97 -22.01
CA ARG A 95 3.67 -0.19 -21.45
C ARG A 95 3.97 -0.01 -19.97
N ASP A 96 4.38 1.18 -19.55
CA ASP A 96 4.65 1.48 -18.14
C ASP A 96 3.40 1.34 -17.27
N LEU A 97 2.25 1.84 -17.72
CA LEU A 97 0.97 1.71 -17.01
C LEU A 97 0.51 0.24 -16.94
N CYS A 98 0.74 -0.54 -18.01
CA CYS A 98 0.48 -1.97 -18.00
C CYS A 98 1.36 -2.69 -16.97
N GLU A 99 2.67 -2.47 -17.01
CA GLU A 99 3.62 -3.11 -16.08
C GLU A 99 3.31 -2.71 -14.63
N TRP A 100 3.02 -1.43 -14.39
CA TRP A 100 2.60 -0.94 -13.08
C TRP A 100 1.28 -1.56 -12.60
N SER A 101 0.31 -1.77 -13.49
CA SER A 101 -0.91 -2.52 -13.18
C SER A 101 -0.61 -3.96 -12.77
N GLN A 102 0.31 -4.64 -13.46
CA GLN A 102 0.73 -5.99 -13.09
C GLN A 102 1.39 -6.01 -11.70
N GLU A 103 2.23 -5.03 -11.39
CA GLU A 103 2.83 -4.89 -10.06
C GLU A 103 1.78 -4.63 -8.96
N LEU A 104 0.77 -3.78 -9.22
CA LEU A 104 -0.38 -3.57 -8.34
C LEU A 104 -1.17 -4.87 -8.10
N ASN A 105 -1.30 -5.71 -9.13
CA ASN A 105 -1.92 -7.02 -9.04
C ASN A 105 -1.02 -8.09 -8.38
N GLY A 106 0.22 -7.75 -8.03
CA GLY A 106 1.16 -8.62 -7.31
C GLY A 106 1.97 -9.54 -8.19
N ALA A 107 2.16 -9.18 -9.47
CA ALA A 107 2.97 -9.96 -10.40
C ALA A 107 4.43 -10.11 -9.96
N ALA A 108 4.92 -9.25 -9.07
CA ALA A 108 6.26 -9.33 -8.49
C ALA A 108 6.45 -10.53 -7.55
N GLU A 109 5.38 -11.06 -6.96
CA GLU A 109 5.42 -12.14 -5.96
C GLU A 109 4.37 -13.20 -6.29
N GLN A 110 4.70 -14.05 -7.24
CA GLN A 110 3.87 -15.16 -7.68
C GLN A 110 4.34 -16.46 -7.04
N THR A 111 3.38 -17.26 -6.59
CA THR A 111 3.65 -18.67 -6.27
C THR A 111 3.99 -19.44 -7.53
N ALA A 112 4.57 -20.63 -7.37
CA ALA A 112 4.75 -21.58 -8.49
C ALA A 112 3.43 -21.96 -9.19
N ALA A 113 2.28 -21.73 -8.53
CA ALA A 113 0.93 -21.92 -9.07
C ALA A 113 0.35 -20.66 -9.76
N GLY A 114 1.12 -19.58 -9.88
CA GLY A 114 0.70 -18.32 -10.51
C GLY A 114 -0.20 -17.44 -9.64
N ALA A 115 -0.47 -17.82 -8.39
CA ALA A 115 -1.21 -16.97 -7.45
C ALA A 115 -0.31 -15.84 -6.93
N ALA A 116 -0.76 -14.60 -7.09
CA ALA A 116 -0.09 -13.41 -6.55
C ALA A 116 -0.29 -13.34 -5.02
N ASN A 117 0.79 -13.55 -4.27
CA ASN A 117 0.75 -13.64 -2.81
C ASN A 117 1.37 -12.42 -2.11
N GLY A 118 2.03 -11.53 -2.86
CA GLY A 118 2.72 -10.37 -2.29
C GLY A 118 2.06 -9.02 -2.58
N ALA A 119 0.92 -8.94 -3.26
CA ALA A 119 0.24 -7.67 -3.51
C ALA A 119 -0.52 -7.15 -2.29
N MET A 120 -0.65 -5.82 -2.20
CA MET A 120 -1.64 -5.22 -1.33
C MET A 120 -3.05 -5.67 -1.74
N VAL A 121 -3.92 -5.87 -0.76
CA VAL A 121 -5.27 -6.40 -1.00
C VAL A 121 -6.07 -5.42 -1.85
N GLY A 122 -6.39 -5.83 -3.08
CA GLY A 122 -7.13 -5.03 -4.04
C GLY A 122 -6.44 -3.70 -4.37
N ALA A 123 -5.11 -3.69 -4.50
CA ALA A 123 -4.36 -2.47 -4.82
C ALA A 123 -4.88 -1.82 -6.12
N ARG A 124 -5.00 -0.50 -6.11
CA ARG A 124 -5.42 0.29 -7.28
C ARG A 124 -4.59 1.55 -7.41
N GLY A 125 -4.23 1.88 -8.63
CA GLY A 125 -3.38 3.02 -8.95
C GLY A 125 -4.08 4.06 -9.80
N CYS A 126 -3.86 5.35 -9.53
CA CYS A 126 -4.38 6.43 -10.36
C CYS A 126 -3.35 7.53 -10.55
N VAL A 127 -3.35 8.12 -11.74
CA VAL A 127 -2.58 9.31 -12.09
C VAL A 127 -3.54 10.41 -12.50
N GLU A 128 -3.50 11.52 -11.77
CA GLU A 128 -4.36 12.68 -11.99
C GLU A 128 -3.51 13.89 -12.37
N GLN A 129 -3.91 14.64 -13.39
CA GLN A 129 -3.30 15.92 -13.68
C GLN A 129 -3.92 17.01 -12.79
N LEU A 130 -3.09 17.64 -11.96
CA LEU A 130 -3.50 18.75 -11.10
C LEU A 130 -3.28 20.12 -11.76
N GLN A 131 -2.27 20.20 -12.62
CA GLN A 131 -1.95 21.40 -13.39
C GLN A 131 -1.45 20.98 -14.76
N ALA A 132 -2.06 21.54 -15.82
CA ALA A 132 -1.56 21.37 -17.18
C ALA A 132 -0.27 22.20 -17.38
N PRO A 133 0.71 21.71 -18.16
CA PRO A 133 1.88 22.49 -18.51
C PRO A 133 1.50 23.69 -19.40
N ASP A 134 2.14 24.85 -19.19
CA ASP A 134 2.02 26.03 -20.04
C ASP A 134 3.40 26.44 -20.57
N PRO A 135 3.72 26.13 -21.86
CA PRO A 135 4.98 26.49 -22.50
C PRO A 135 5.00 27.93 -23.05
N THR A 136 3.98 28.75 -22.79
CA THR A 136 3.97 30.14 -23.25
C THR A 136 5.19 30.90 -22.73
N ALA A 137 5.93 31.52 -23.65
CA ALA A 137 7.12 32.31 -23.33
C ALA A 137 6.81 33.37 -22.25
N GLY A 138 7.55 33.33 -21.14
CA GLY A 138 7.35 34.23 -20.00
C GLY A 138 6.40 33.73 -18.91
N ILE A 139 5.69 32.61 -19.12
CA ILE A 139 4.86 31.94 -18.09
C ILE A 139 5.56 30.67 -17.59
N CYS A 140 5.89 29.75 -18.51
CA CYS A 140 6.66 28.54 -18.24
C CYS A 140 6.22 27.76 -17.00
N GLN A 141 4.94 27.34 -16.98
CA GLN A 141 4.39 26.55 -15.87
C GLN A 141 4.63 25.05 -16.11
N PRO A 142 5.20 24.32 -15.13
CA PRO A 142 5.37 22.87 -15.23
C PRO A 142 4.03 22.15 -15.11
N GLY A 143 3.94 20.96 -15.71
CA GLY A 143 2.82 20.07 -15.46
C GLY A 143 2.93 19.45 -14.06
N ILE A 144 1.86 19.50 -13.27
CA ILE A 144 1.83 18.86 -11.94
C ILE A 144 0.86 17.68 -12.00
N TYR A 145 1.37 16.50 -11.64
CA TYR A 145 0.61 15.26 -11.61
C TYR A 145 0.61 14.68 -10.20
N ARG A 146 -0.49 14.06 -9.81
CA ARG A 146 -0.65 13.32 -8.56
C ARG A 146 -0.78 11.85 -8.88
N LEU A 147 0.20 11.08 -8.41
CA LEU A 147 0.16 9.62 -8.44
C LEU A 147 -0.39 9.16 -7.10
N SER A 148 -1.33 8.23 -7.13
CA SER A 148 -1.95 7.71 -5.92
C SER A 148 -2.14 6.20 -6.01
N VAL A 149 -1.96 5.53 -4.87
CA VAL A 149 -2.23 4.10 -4.71
C VAL A 149 -3.20 3.93 -3.56
N ALA A 150 -4.26 3.17 -3.80
CA ALA A 150 -5.30 2.81 -2.84
C ALA A 150 -5.36 1.29 -2.65
N TRP A 151 -5.72 0.84 -1.45
CA TRP A 151 -5.86 -0.59 -1.14
C TRP A 151 -6.83 -0.81 0.03
N GLN A 152 -7.24 -2.07 0.21
CA GLN A 152 -8.08 -2.50 1.32
C GLN A 152 -7.27 -2.56 2.62
N GLY A 153 -7.65 -1.73 3.60
CA GLY A 153 -7.15 -1.80 4.97
C GLY A 153 -7.79 -2.94 5.77
N LEU A 154 -7.11 -3.36 6.83
CA LEU A 154 -7.55 -4.45 7.72
C LEU A 154 -8.52 -4.00 8.81
N HIS A 155 -8.67 -2.68 9.01
CA HIS A 155 -9.60 -2.10 9.98
C HIS A 155 -10.14 -0.74 9.49
N ALA A 156 -11.26 -0.29 10.03
CA ALA A 156 -11.85 0.99 9.65
C ALA A 156 -11.00 2.18 10.19
N THR A 157 -10.66 3.13 9.33
CA THR A 157 -10.07 4.43 9.67
C THR A 157 -10.89 5.58 9.11
N ARG A 158 -10.39 6.80 9.23
CA ARG A 158 -10.96 7.95 8.52
C ARG A 158 -10.92 7.73 7.01
N ALA A 159 -12.00 8.12 6.33
CA ALA A 159 -12.09 8.16 4.87
C ALA A 159 -10.95 9.00 4.26
N SER A 160 -10.44 8.55 3.11
CA SER A 160 -9.40 9.27 2.38
C SER A 160 -10.00 10.41 1.55
N SER A 161 -9.31 11.54 1.48
CA SER A 161 -9.69 12.64 0.57
C SER A 161 -9.28 12.38 -0.88
N LEU A 162 -8.51 11.31 -1.15
CA LEU A 162 -8.16 10.89 -2.50
C LEU A 162 -9.37 10.20 -3.15
N THR A 163 -9.52 10.41 -4.45
CA THR A 163 -10.58 9.85 -5.32
C THR A 163 -10.24 8.45 -5.82
N CYS A 164 -8.95 8.11 -5.91
CA CYS A 164 -8.51 6.82 -6.42
C CYS A 164 -9.12 5.64 -5.66
N GLY A 165 -9.76 4.72 -6.38
CA GLY A 165 -10.41 3.55 -5.80
C GLY A 165 -11.63 3.86 -4.90
N ALA A 166 -12.20 5.07 -4.96
CA ALA A 166 -13.40 5.41 -4.20
C ALA A 166 -14.55 4.44 -4.52
N ASN A 167 -15.28 4.03 -3.47
CA ASN A 167 -16.40 3.06 -3.55
C ASN A 167 -16.02 1.63 -3.97
N GLN A 168 -14.73 1.26 -3.99
CA GLN A 168 -14.27 -0.07 -4.44
C GLN A 168 -13.86 -1.01 -3.28
N TYR A 169 -14.02 -0.56 -2.03
CA TYR A 169 -13.54 -1.26 -0.82
C TYR A 169 -14.65 -1.41 0.25
N GLY A 170 -15.91 -1.42 -0.18
CA GLY A 170 -17.06 -1.31 0.71
C GLY A 170 -17.11 0.09 1.36
N PRO A 171 -17.33 0.20 2.68
CA PRO A 171 -17.26 1.48 3.39
C PRO A 171 -15.92 2.17 3.17
N ASP A 172 -15.92 3.46 2.82
CA ASP A 172 -14.68 4.20 2.51
C ASP A 172 -13.69 4.26 3.68
N ALA A 173 -14.18 4.06 4.90
CA ALA A 173 -13.36 3.91 6.10
C ALA A 173 -12.33 2.77 5.99
N ASN A 174 -12.59 1.76 5.17
CA ASN A 174 -11.68 0.64 4.97
C ASN A 174 -10.64 0.89 3.87
N ARG A 175 -10.79 1.96 3.09
CA ARG A 175 -9.84 2.31 2.03
C ARG A 175 -8.64 3.02 2.62
N ARG A 176 -7.46 2.48 2.36
CA ARG A 176 -6.18 3.19 2.55
C ARG A 176 -5.78 3.80 1.23
N ALA A 177 -5.18 4.99 1.26
CA ALA A 177 -4.59 5.57 0.08
C ALA A 177 -3.43 6.49 0.45
N ILE A 178 -2.39 6.49 -0.37
CA ILE A 178 -1.29 7.46 -0.31
C ILE A 178 -1.08 8.06 -1.70
N ALA A 179 -0.50 9.25 -1.74
CA ALA A 179 -0.22 9.94 -2.99
C ALA A 179 1.09 10.72 -2.91
N VAL A 180 1.73 10.88 -4.07
CA VAL A 180 2.86 11.77 -4.29
C VAL A 180 2.56 12.70 -5.45
N GLN A 181 3.14 13.90 -5.43
CA GLN A 181 3.08 14.81 -6.55
C GLN A 181 4.41 14.78 -7.31
N VAL A 182 4.33 14.85 -8.63
CA VAL A 182 5.48 15.01 -9.52
C VAL A 182 5.27 16.25 -10.38
N ALA A 183 6.29 17.09 -10.44
CA ALA A 183 6.34 18.23 -11.33
C ALA A 183 7.21 17.88 -12.54
N ILE A 184 6.66 18.07 -13.74
CA ILE A 184 7.33 17.81 -15.01
C ILE A 184 7.67 19.16 -15.63
N GLY A 185 8.97 19.46 -15.67
CA GLY A 185 9.50 20.70 -16.23
C GLY A 185 9.39 20.75 -17.74
N LEU A 186 9.41 21.97 -18.29
CA LEU A 186 9.43 22.23 -19.72
C LEU A 186 10.87 22.53 -20.14
N PRO A 187 11.53 21.68 -20.96
CA PRO A 187 12.93 21.86 -21.33
C PRO A 187 13.17 23.08 -22.23
N ASP A 188 12.16 23.51 -23.00
CA ASP A 188 12.25 24.65 -23.94
C ASP A 188 11.95 26.00 -23.27
N CYS A 189 11.76 26.00 -21.96
CA CYS A 189 11.52 27.20 -21.15
C CYS A 189 12.85 27.70 -20.55
N SER A 190 13.66 28.37 -21.37
CA SER A 190 14.88 29.09 -20.97
C SER A 190 14.71 30.59 -21.09
#